data_AF-A0A5C3LID8-F1
#
_entry.id   AF-A0A5C3LID8-F1
#
_cell.length_a   1.000
_cell.length_b   1.000
_cell.length_c   1.000
_cell.angle_alpha   90.00
_cell.angle_beta   90.00
_cell.angle_gamma   90.00
#
_symmetry.space_group_name_H-M   'P 1'
#
loop_
_entity.id
_entity.type
_entity.pdbx_description
1 polymer ?
#
loop_
_entity_poly.entity_id
_entity_poly.type
_entity_poly.pdbx_seq_one_letter_code
_entity_poly.pdbx_strand_id
1 'polypeptide(L)'
;MPETPDRDSATVRAALKKWKQKRAANSAQKRKEGEDLKDMGNGLFKKGDYEGAVILYSQVIERAGPKPVYLSNLSAAYMKLADYESAEWGATGALLYDPKLIKARYRRALARKKMNLLKAAMSDLKTILVHDSGCIEAQKLLDIVQNDWEAGDGIELEDGYSTDDQA
;
A
#
# COMPACT_ATOMS: atom_id res chain seq x y z
N MET A 1 51.63 -20.76 15.06
CA MET A 1 50.64 -19.90 14.38
C MET A 1 49.36 -20.73 14.26
N PRO A 2 48.21 -20.36 14.84
CA PRO A 2 47.00 -21.15 14.70
C PRO A 2 46.43 -20.95 13.28
N GLU A 3 46.19 -22.06 12.58
CA GLU A 3 45.59 -22.08 11.24
C GLU A 3 44.18 -21.45 11.28
N THR A 4 43.90 -20.56 10.32
CA THR A 4 42.57 -20.01 10.11
C THR A 4 41.61 -21.12 9.70
N PRO A 5 40.39 -21.23 10.26
CA PRO A 5 39.46 -22.29 9.90
C PRO A 5 39.13 -22.24 8.42
N ASP A 6 39.29 -23.37 7.73
CA ASP A 6 38.94 -23.55 6.33
C ASP A 6 37.48 -23.12 6.07
N ARG A 7 37.33 -22.14 5.18
CA ARG A 7 36.08 -21.47 4.81
C ARG A 7 35.08 -22.45 4.17
N ASP A 8 35.56 -23.60 3.67
CA ASP A 8 34.78 -24.62 2.97
C ASP A 8 34.57 -25.93 3.77
N SER A 9 34.86 -25.92 5.08
CA SER A 9 34.68 -27.09 5.93
C SER A 9 33.22 -27.56 5.97
N ALA A 10 33.02 -28.88 6.02
CA ALA A 10 31.69 -29.50 6.01
C ALA A 10 30.79 -29.01 7.16
N THR A 11 31.39 -28.62 8.29
CA THR A 11 30.72 -28.04 9.46
C THR A 11 30.18 -26.65 9.18
N VAL A 12 30.90 -25.78 8.46
CA VAL A 12 30.42 -24.45 8.04
C VAL A 12 29.25 -24.59 7.07
N ARG A 13 29.34 -25.51 6.10
CA ARG A 13 28.23 -25.81 5.17
C ARG A 13 26.99 -26.36 5.87
N ALA A 14 27.15 -27.25 6.85
CA ALA A 14 26.05 -27.78 7.64
C ALA A 14 25.39 -26.70 8.53
N ALA A 15 26.18 -25.82 9.15
CA ALA A 15 25.68 -24.70 9.94
C ALA A 15 24.91 -23.69 9.08
N LEU A 16 25.44 -23.32 7.90
CA LEU A 16 24.76 -22.48 6.91
C LEU A 16 23.44 -23.11 6.45
N LYS A 17 23.40 -24.42 6.19
CA LYS A 17 22.18 -25.14 5.82
C LYS A 17 21.13 -25.05 6.93
N LYS A 18 21.52 -25.30 8.19
CA LYS A 18 20.61 -25.18 9.36
C LYS A 18 20.10 -23.74 9.53
N TRP A 19 20.95 -22.73 9.39
CA TRP A 19 20.54 -21.32 9.46
C TRP A 19 19.55 -20.95 8.35
N LYS A 20 19.82 -21.35 7.11
CA LYS A 20 18.91 -21.13 5.96
C LYS A 20 17.56 -21.79 6.19
N GLN A 21 17.54 -23.04 6.68
CA GLN A 21 16.30 -23.76 7.00
C GLN A 21 15.51 -23.07 8.12
N LYS A 22 16.16 -22.68 9.22
CA LYS A 22 15.50 -21.96 10.33
C LYS A 22 14.92 -20.62 9.88
N ARG A 23 15.67 -19.87 9.06
CA ARG A 23 15.20 -18.59 8.49
C ARG A 23 14.03 -18.78 7.53
N ALA A 24 14.07 -19.80 6.68
CA ALA A 24 12.98 -20.14 5.77
C ALA A 24 11.72 -20.55 6.54
N ALA A 25 11.84 -21.38 7.58
CA ALA A 25 10.73 -21.80 8.43
C ALA A 25 10.09 -20.60 9.16
N ASN A 26 10.90 -19.69 9.73
CA ASN A 26 10.38 -18.48 10.36
C ASN A 26 9.66 -17.57 9.35
N SER A 27 10.23 -17.38 8.15
CA SER A 27 9.59 -16.61 7.09
C SER A 27 8.27 -17.24 6.61
N ALA A 28 8.20 -18.57 6.50
CA ALA A 28 6.98 -19.28 6.14
C ALA A 28 5.91 -19.13 7.23
N GLN A 29 6.29 -19.22 8.50
CA GLN A 29 5.39 -19.03 9.63
C GLN A 29 4.79 -17.62 9.63
N LYS A 30 5.63 -16.58 9.51
CA LYS A 30 5.16 -15.19 9.41
C LYS A 30 4.24 -14.96 8.21
N ARG A 31 4.52 -15.61 7.08
CA ARG A 31 3.66 -15.54 5.90
C ARG A 31 2.29 -16.16 6.19
N LYS A 32 2.25 -17.33 6.82
CA LYS A 32 1.01 -18.01 7.17
C LYS A 32 0.17 -17.15 8.13
N GLU A 33 0.77 -16.69 9.21
CA GLU A 33 0.10 -15.81 10.18
C GLU A 33 -0.45 -14.53 9.52
N GLY A 34 0.31 -13.94 8.59
CA GLY A 34 -0.14 -12.78 7.83
C GLY A 34 -1.33 -13.06 6.92
N GLU A 35 -1.38 -14.22 6.27
CA GLU A 35 -2.54 -14.62 5.45
C GLU A 35 -3.78 -14.89 6.32
N ASP A 36 -3.62 -15.59 7.45
CA ASP A 36 -4.71 -15.90 8.36
C ASP A 36 -5.35 -14.62 8.93
N LEU A 37 -4.53 -13.68 9.43
CA LEU A 37 -5.00 -12.39 9.93
C LEU A 37 -5.64 -11.53 8.84
N LYS A 38 -5.08 -11.56 7.62
CA LYS A 38 -5.66 -10.88 6.45
C LYS A 38 -7.03 -11.45 6.10
N ASP A 39 -7.20 -12.77 6.16
CA ASP A 39 -8.48 -13.42 5.88
C ASP A 39 -9.52 -13.14 6.97
N MET A 40 -9.11 -13.06 8.24
CA MET A 40 -9.96 -12.57 9.33
C MET A 40 -10.39 -11.11 9.12
N GLY A 41 -9.46 -10.23 8.74
CA GLY A 41 -9.74 -8.83 8.40
C GLY A 41 -10.71 -8.69 7.23
N ASN A 42 -10.53 -9.50 6.17
CA ASN A 42 -11.46 -9.58 5.05
C ASN A 42 -12.86 -10.05 5.52
N GLY A 43 -12.92 -10.95 6.48
CA GLY A 43 -14.15 -11.42 7.10
C GLY A 43 -14.91 -10.30 7.82
N LEU A 44 -14.23 -9.51 8.66
CA LEU A 44 -14.83 -8.34 9.34
C LEU A 44 -15.25 -7.26 8.34
N PHE A 45 -14.41 -6.97 7.36
CA PHE A 45 -14.72 -6.00 6.30
C PHE A 45 -16.02 -6.37 5.55
N LYS A 46 -16.22 -7.66 5.24
CA LYS A 46 -17.45 -8.14 4.60
C LYS A 46 -18.67 -8.07 5.51
N LYS A 47 -18.48 -8.16 6.83
CA LYS A 47 -19.55 -8.00 7.83
C LYS A 47 -19.91 -6.53 8.10
N GLY A 48 -19.15 -5.59 7.55
CA GLY A 48 -19.33 -4.15 7.80
C GLY A 48 -18.60 -3.63 9.04
N ASP A 49 -17.87 -4.49 9.75
CA ASP A 49 -17.00 -4.07 10.85
C ASP A 49 -15.66 -3.59 10.28
N TYR A 50 -15.63 -2.32 9.91
CA TYR A 50 -14.46 -1.71 9.29
C TYR A 50 -13.38 -1.34 10.31
N GLU A 51 -13.75 -0.99 11.54
CA GLU A 51 -12.81 -0.69 12.62
C GLU A 51 -12.03 -1.93 13.03
N GLY A 52 -12.72 -3.06 13.24
CA GLY A 52 -12.08 -4.35 13.49
C GLY A 52 -11.20 -4.80 12.33
N ALA A 53 -11.63 -4.53 11.08
CA ALA A 53 -10.82 -4.82 9.90
C ALA A 53 -9.52 -4.00 9.87
N VAL A 54 -9.57 -2.70 10.20
CA VAL A 54 -8.38 -1.83 10.33
C VAL A 54 -7.41 -2.41 11.36
N ILE A 55 -7.90 -2.79 12.53
CA ILE A 55 -7.07 -3.36 13.60
C ILE A 55 -6.35 -4.62 13.11
N LEU A 56 -7.09 -5.53 12.47
CA LEU A 56 -6.49 -6.78 11.96
C LEU A 56 -5.47 -6.51 10.85
N TYR A 57 -5.76 -5.63 9.89
CA TYR A 57 -4.78 -5.31 8.84
C TYR A 57 -3.52 -4.65 9.40
N SER A 58 -3.64 -3.78 10.40
CA SER A 58 -2.49 -3.18 11.09
C SER A 58 -1.64 -4.25 11.81
N GLN A 59 -2.28 -5.21 12.49
CA GLN A 59 -1.58 -6.34 13.10
C GLN A 59 -0.87 -7.23 12.07
N VAL A 60 -1.46 -7.43 10.89
CA VAL A 60 -0.79 -8.15 9.78
C VAL A 60 0.50 -7.44 9.41
N ILE A 61 0.46 -6.12 9.24
CA ILE A 61 1.62 -5.31 8.84
C ILE A 61 2.73 -5.38 9.90
N GLU A 62 2.37 -5.31 11.17
CA GLU A 62 3.32 -5.41 12.29
C GLU A 62 3.99 -6.79 12.37
N ARG A 63 3.23 -7.87 12.22
CA ARG A 63 3.73 -9.25 12.43
C ARG A 63 4.39 -9.85 11.19
N ALA A 64 3.72 -9.73 10.05
CA ALA A 64 4.14 -10.34 8.79
C ALA A 64 4.94 -9.38 7.89
N GLY A 65 5.00 -8.10 8.25
CA GLY A 65 5.61 -7.04 7.46
C GLY A 65 4.64 -6.42 6.45
N PRO A 66 4.92 -5.20 6.00
CA PRO A 66 4.10 -4.51 5.01
C PRO A 66 4.14 -5.24 3.67
N LYS A 67 2.96 -5.41 3.06
CA LYS A 67 2.80 -5.88 1.68
C LYS A 67 1.79 -4.98 0.97
N PRO A 68 1.87 -4.84 -0.38
CA PRO A 68 0.91 -4.04 -1.13
C PRO A 68 -0.55 -4.41 -0.86
N VAL A 69 -0.85 -5.72 -0.75
CA VAL A 69 -2.21 -6.21 -0.51
C VAL A 69 -2.73 -5.79 0.88
N TYR A 70 -1.91 -5.87 1.92
CA TYR A 70 -2.32 -5.52 3.29
C TYR A 70 -2.58 -4.02 3.41
N LEU A 71 -1.67 -3.21 2.89
CA LEU A 71 -1.80 -1.75 2.87
C LEU A 71 -2.97 -1.28 2.00
N SER A 72 -3.19 -1.93 0.86
CA SER A 72 -4.33 -1.65 -0.01
C SER A 72 -5.65 -1.98 0.69
N ASN A 73 -5.75 -3.11 1.38
CA ASN A 73 -6.95 -3.50 2.13
C ASN A 73 -7.19 -2.59 3.34
N LEU A 74 -6.14 -2.16 4.03
CA LEU A 74 -6.20 -1.15 5.09
C LEU A 74 -6.77 0.17 4.55
N SER A 75 -6.28 0.65 3.40
CA SER A 75 -6.84 1.82 2.73
C SER A 75 -8.33 1.67 2.41
N ALA A 76 -8.76 0.48 1.97
CA ALA A 76 -10.18 0.22 1.72
C ALA A 76 -11.03 0.27 2.99
N ALA A 77 -10.50 -0.19 4.13
CA ALA A 77 -11.19 -0.11 5.42
C ALA A 77 -11.33 1.35 5.88
N TYR A 78 -10.27 2.14 5.78
CA TYR A 78 -10.32 3.59 6.09
C TYR A 78 -11.28 4.35 5.17
N MET A 79 -11.32 4.02 3.87
CA MET A 79 -12.30 4.58 2.94
C MET A 79 -13.75 4.35 3.40
N LYS A 80 -14.03 3.23 4.06
CA LYS A 80 -15.36 2.91 4.59
C LYS A 80 -15.69 3.63 5.89
N LEU A 81 -14.67 4.00 6.66
CA LEU A 81 -14.79 4.83 7.86
C LEU A 81 -14.82 6.34 7.54
N ALA A 82 -14.77 6.72 6.27
CA ALA A 82 -14.63 8.11 5.81
C ALA A 82 -13.36 8.82 6.34
N ASP A 83 -12.37 8.06 6.81
CA ASP A 83 -11.03 8.57 7.12
C ASP A 83 -10.20 8.57 5.83
N TYR A 84 -10.34 9.65 5.07
CA TYR A 84 -9.72 9.76 3.76
C TYR A 84 -8.20 10.01 3.83
N GLU A 85 -7.71 10.64 4.88
CA GLU A 85 -6.28 10.88 5.09
C GLU A 85 -5.54 9.56 5.33
N SER A 86 -6.04 8.74 6.26
CA SER A 86 -5.48 7.41 6.51
C SER A 86 -5.65 6.48 5.31
N ALA A 87 -6.74 6.64 4.54
CA ALA A 87 -6.95 5.90 3.30
C ALA A 87 -5.91 6.26 2.22
N GLU A 88 -5.60 7.54 2.04
CA GLU A 88 -4.53 7.99 1.14
C GLU A 88 -3.17 7.47 1.60
N TRP A 89 -2.88 7.54 2.90
CA TRP A 89 -1.63 7.06 3.46
C TRP A 89 -1.44 5.56 3.19
N GLY A 90 -2.46 4.74 3.48
CA GLY A 90 -2.43 3.30 3.21
C GLY A 90 -2.27 2.98 1.72
N ALA A 91 -2.94 3.72 0.84
CA ALA A 91 -2.81 3.52 -0.61
C ALA A 91 -1.43 3.93 -1.12
N THR A 92 -0.87 5.04 -0.62
CA THR A 92 0.48 5.50 -0.96
C THR A 92 1.54 4.52 -0.48
N GLY A 93 1.40 3.99 0.74
CA GLY A 93 2.24 2.90 1.23
C GLY A 93 2.17 1.68 0.31
N ALA A 94 0.97 1.26 -0.11
CA ALA A 94 0.82 0.13 -1.04
C ALA A 94 1.54 0.38 -2.38
N LEU A 95 1.46 1.60 -2.92
CA LEU A 95 2.11 2.00 -4.17
C LEU A 95 3.63 2.14 -4.05
N LEU A 96 4.16 2.39 -2.85
CA LEU A 96 5.61 2.37 -2.61
C LEU A 96 6.18 0.96 -2.82
N TYR A 97 5.45 -0.08 -2.40
CA TYR A 97 5.85 -1.48 -2.58
C TYR A 97 5.49 -2.04 -3.96
N ASP A 98 4.33 -1.67 -4.50
CA ASP A 98 3.92 -2.04 -5.86
C ASP A 98 3.32 -0.82 -6.59
N PRO A 99 4.17 -0.07 -7.32
CA PRO A 99 3.72 1.10 -8.06
C PRO A 99 2.67 0.79 -9.12
N LYS A 100 2.58 -0.47 -9.59
CA LYS A 100 1.65 -0.89 -10.65
C LYS A 100 0.30 -1.35 -10.10
N LEU A 101 0.10 -1.31 -8.78
CA LEU A 101 -1.15 -1.76 -8.15
C LEU A 101 -2.31 -0.79 -8.43
N ILE A 102 -3.00 -1.02 -9.55
CA ILE A 102 -4.13 -0.19 -10.03
C ILE A 102 -5.21 -0.02 -8.95
N LYS A 103 -5.53 -1.07 -8.18
CA LYS A 103 -6.52 -1.01 -7.10
C LYS A 103 -6.14 -0.02 -5.99
N ALA A 104 -4.86 0.04 -5.61
CA ALA A 104 -4.39 1.00 -4.62
C ALA A 104 -4.41 2.42 -5.19
N ARG A 105 -3.95 2.60 -6.43
CA ARG A 105 -4.00 3.91 -7.10
C ARG A 105 -5.42 4.46 -7.24
N TYR A 106 -6.36 3.61 -7.60
CA TYR A 106 -7.77 3.99 -7.69
C TYR A 106 -8.35 4.39 -6.33
N ARG A 107 -8.02 3.66 -5.25
CA ARG A 107 -8.41 4.01 -3.88
C ARG A 107 -7.81 5.35 -3.44
N ARG A 108 -6.55 5.62 -3.80
CA ARG A 108 -5.92 6.92 -3.54
C ARG A 108 -6.62 8.07 -4.26
N ALA A 109 -6.97 7.88 -5.54
CA ALA A 109 -7.73 8.87 -6.31
C ALA A 109 -9.10 9.17 -5.66
N LEU A 110 -9.81 8.14 -5.20
CA LEU A 110 -11.07 8.31 -4.48
C LEU A 110 -10.91 9.07 -3.16
N ALA A 111 -9.90 8.73 -2.36
CA ALA A 111 -9.60 9.42 -1.11
C ALA A 111 -9.30 10.90 -1.36
N ARG A 112 -8.42 11.19 -2.33
CA ARG A 112 -8.05 12.54 -2.75
C ARG A 112 -9.24 13.35 -3.25
N LYS A 113 -10.13 12.73 -4.05
CA LYS A 113 -11.39 13.39 -4.46
C LYS A 113 -12.23 13.78 -3.24
N LYS A 114 -12.36 12.88 -2.26
CA LYS A 114 -13.13 13.13 -1.03
C LYS A 114 -12.52 14.22 -0.15
N MET A 115 -11.21 14.38 -0.22
CA MET A 115 -10.46 15.49 0.42
C MET A 115 -10.34 16.72 -0.47
N ASN A 116 -11.01 16.75 -1.62
CA ASN A 116 -11.00 17.86 -2.56
C ASN A 116 -9.63 18.17 -3.20
N LEU A 117 -8.71 17.22 -3.14
CA LEU A 117 -7.39 17.23 -3.78
C LEU A 117 -7.49 16.80 -5.24
N LEU A 118 -8.30 17.53 -6.03
CA LEU A 118 -8.75 17.11 -7.35
C LEU A 118 -7.59 16.95 -8.35
N LYS A 119 -6.59 17.84 -8.35
CA LYS A 119 -5.38 17.72 -9.18
C LYS A 119 -4.64 16.41 -8.95
N ALA A 120 -4.42 16.06 -7.68
CA ALA A 120 -3.74 14.83 -7.31
C ALA A 120 -4.58 13.58 -7.68
N ALA A 121 -5.90 13.65 -7.52
CA ALA A 121 -6.82 12.59 -7.96
C ALA A 121 -6.79 12.38 -9.48
N MET A 122 -6.81 13.47 -10.27
CA MET A 122 -6.70 13.39 -11.74
C MET A 122 -5.39 12.75 -12.17
N SER A 123 -4.27 13.11 -11.53
CA SER A 123 -2.95 12.52 -11.84
C SER A 123 -2.95 11.00 -11.64
N ASP A 124 -3.53 10.52 -10.52
CA ASP A 124 -3.66 9.09 -10.25
C ASP A 124 -4.50 8.38 -11.33
N LEU A 125 -5.65 8.96 -11.69
CA LEU A 125 -6.58 8.40 -12.67
C LEU A 125 -5.98 8.34 -14.07
N LYS A 126 -5.30 9.41 -14.52
CA LYS A 126 -4.58 9.41 -15.79
C LYS A 126 -3.52 8.31 -15.81
N THR A 127 -2.78 8.14 -14.72
CA THR A 127 -1.79 7.06 -14.63
C THR A 127 -2.43 5.67 -14.67
N ILE A 128 -3.65 5.48 -14.17
CA ILE A 128 -4.40 4.22 -14.35
C ILE A 128 -4.69 3.99 -15.83
N LEU A 129 -5.24 4.99 -16.52
CA LEU A 129 -5.62 4.89 -17.94
C LEU A 129 -4.43 4.69 -18.89
N VAL A 130 -3.23 5.12 -18.49
CA VAL A 130 -1.99 4.80 -19.22
C VAL A 130 -1.67 3.30 -19.21
N HIS A 131 -1.96 2.59 -18.11
CA HIS A 131 -1.71 1.15 -18.02
C HIS A 131 -2.90 0.29 -18.44
N ASP A 132 -4.12 0.79 -18.18
CA ASP A 132 -5.37 0.14 -18.50
C ASP A 132 -6.34 1.17 -19.07
N SER A 133 -6.19 1.44 -20.36
CA SER A 133 -7.01 2.40 -21.11
C SER A 133 -8.48 1.97 -21.23
N GLY A 134 -8.79 0.71 -20.94
CA GLY A 134 -10.15 0.16 -20.91
C GLY A 134 -10.84 0.30 -19.56
N CYS A 135 -10.21 0.90 -18.54
CA CYS A 135 -10.80 1.04 -17.21
C CYS A 135 -11.89 2.12 -17.20
N ILE A 136 -13.13 1.70 -17.49
CA ILE A 136 -14.32 2.55 -17.53
C ILE A 136 -14.53 3.26 -16.19
N GLU A 137 -14.27 2.59 -15.07
CA GLU A 137 -14.41 3.15 -13.72
C GLU A 137 -13.42 4.30 -13.45
N ALA A 138 -12.20 4.20 -13.96
CA ALA A 138 -11.20 5.25 -13.86
C ALA A 138 -11.55 6.44 -14.76
N GLN A 139 -12.00 6.18 -15.99
CA GLN A 139 -12.43 7.23 -16.92
C GLN A 139 -13.62 8.02 -16.37
N LYS A 140 -14.67 7.33 -15.91
CA LYS A 140 -15.84 7.99 -15.31
C LYS A 140 -15.48 8.86 -14.12
N LEU A 141 -14.59 8.36 -13.24
CA LEU A 141 -14.15 9.14 -12.10
C LEU A 141 -13.32 10.35 -12.54
N LEU A 142 -12.50 10.21 -13.58
CA LEU A 142 -11.70 11.31 -14.12
C LEU A 142 -12.59 12.42 -14.65
N ASP A 143 -13.63 12.08 -15.42
CA ASP A 143 -14.59 13.05 -15.95
C ASP A 143 -15.29 13.82 -14.83
N ILE A 144 -15.71 13.12 -13.76
CA ILE A 144 -16.32 13.77 -12.59
C ILE A 144 -15.33 14.72 -11.91
N VAL A 145 -14.12 14.25 -11.62
CA VAL A 145 -13.10 15.07 -10.94
C VAL A 145 -12.70 16.28 -11.79
N GLN A 146 -12.65 16.12 -13.11
CA GLN A 146 -12.34 17.22 -14.03
C GLN A 146 -13.45 18.27 -14.05
N ASN A 147 -14.72 17.85 -14.08
CA ASN A 147 -15.85 18.77 -13.99
C ASN A 147 -15.87 19.52 -12.65
N ASP A 148 -15.63 18.81 -11.54
CA ASP A 148 -15.53 19.42 -10.20
C ASP A 148 -14.37 20.45 -10.15
N TRP A 149 -13.25 20.16 -10.81
CA TRP A 149 -12.11 21.09 -10.90
C TRP A 149 -12.44 22.34 -11.72
N GLU A 150 -13.10 22.17 -12.88
CA GLU A 150 -13.51 23.27 -13.76
C GLU A 150 -14.60 24.15 -13.12
N ALA A 151 -15.42 23.59 -12.23
CA ALA A 151 -16.38 24.34 -11.42
C ALA A 151 -15.71 25.22 -10.34
N GLY A 152 -14.40 25.07 -10.12
CA GLY A 152 -13.64 25.82 -9.13
C GLY A 152 -13.68 25.21 -7.72
N ASP A 153 -14.14 23.96 -7.57
CA ASP A 153 -14.29 23.34 -6.27
C ASP A 153 -12.96 22.80 -5.71
N GLY A 154 -11.87 22.69 -6.47
CA GLY A 154 -10.66 21.99 -6.03
C GLY A 154 -9.67 22.78 -5.17
N ILE A 155 -8.95 22.08 -4.30
CA ILE A 155 -7.79 22.60 -3.56
C ILE A 155 -6.51 22.32 -4.34
N GLU A 156 -5.76 23.38 -4.65
CA GLU A 156 -4.37 23.28 -5.09
C GLU A 156 -3.48 23.20 -3.85
N LEU A 157 -2.76 22.08 -3.70
CA LEU A 157 -1.67 22.05 -2.72
C LEU A 157 -0.59 22.97 -3.30
N GLU A 158 -0.35 24.11 -2.66
CA GLU A 158 0.85 24.90 -2.95
C GLU A 158 2.05 23.97 -2.72
N ASP A 159 2.78 23.68 -3.79
CA ASP A 159 4.03 22.93 -3.70
C ASP A 159 4.97 23.73 -2.79
N GLY A 160 5.14 23.29 -1.55
CA GLY A 160 5.96 23.93 -0.52
C GLY A 160 7.48 23.91 -0.79
N TYR A 161 7.90 23.88 -2.05
CA TYR A 161 9.29 24.06 -2.45
C TYR A 161 9.43 25.43 -3.12
N SER A 162 9.60 26.46 -2.29
CA SER A 162 10.29 27.68 -2.71
C SER A 162 11.70 27.26 -3.14
N THR A 163 12.00 27.39 -4.43
CA THR A 163 13.34 27.26 -4.99
C THR A 163 14.10 28.59 -4.97
N ASP A 164 13.72 29.53 -4.11
CA ASP A 164 14.40 30.83 -3.99
C ASP A 164 15.56 30.77 -2.99
N ASP A 165 16.45 29.80 -3.17
CA ASP A 165 17.76 29.80 -2.50
C ASP A 165 18.87 29.38 -3.47
N GLN A 166 19.02 30.17 -4.53
CA GLN A 166 20.25 30.28 -5.31
C GLN A 166 20.50 31.76 -5.61
N ALA A 167 21.14 32.44 -4.66
CA ALA A 167 21.82 33.71 -4.83
C ALA A 167 23.34 33.48 -4.90
#